data_AF-A0AA51LV47-F1
#
_entry.id   AF-A0AA51LV47-F1
#
_cell.length_a   1.000
_cell.length_b   1.000
_cell.length_c   1.000
_cell.angle_alpha   90.00
_cell.angle_beta   90.00
_cell.angle_gamma   90.00
#
_symmetry.space_group_name_H-M   'P 1'
#
loop_
_entity.id
_entity.type
_entity.pdbx_description
1 polymer ?
#
loop_
_entity_poly.entity_id
_entity_poly.type
_entity_poly.pdbx_seq_one_letter_code
_entity_poly.pdbx_strand_id
1 'polypeptide(L)'
;MPAPKLLTLPPAITESWDWQLQAACRDADAATFFHPENERGEARTDRVRAAKRICQSCPVLTQCLRHALEAGERHGIWGGMSEEERRILLRRASRSPHSLEPWQMAVSPRSARVSATPGQSVSA
;
A
#
# COMPACT_ATOMS: atom_id res chain seq x y z
N MET A 1 19.54 1.86 43.56
CA MET A 1 20.11 2.45 42.34
C MET A 1 19.02 2.50 41.28
N PRO A 2 18.66 3.66 40.72
CA PRO A 2 17.62 3.73 39.69
C PRO A 2 18.16 3.17 38.36
N ALA A 3 17.35 2.37 37.67
CA ALA A 3 17.70 1.79 36.38
C ALA A 3 17.90 2.88 35.31
N PRO A 4 18.87 2.71 34.39
CA PRO A 4 19.09 3.67 33.32
C PRO A 4 17.87 3.72 32.40
N LYS A 5 17.45 4.93 32.03
CA LYS A 5 16.41 5.15 31.02
C LYS A 5 16.95 4.63 29.69
N LEU A 6 16.39 3.52 29.21
CA LEU A 6 16.68 2.98 27.88
C LEU A 6 16.29 4.03 26.85
N LEU A 7 17.26 4.48 26.05
CA LEU A 7 17.00 5.28 24.87
C LEU A 7 16.39 4.37 23.81
N THR A 8 15.07 4.40 23.66
CA THR A 8 14.41 3.73 22.54
C THR A 8 14.85 4.43 21.26
N LEU A 9 15.67 3.75 20.45
CA LEU A 9 16.04 4.23 19.14
C LEU A 9 14.82 4.13 18.20
N PRO A 10 14.69 5.07 17.25
CA PRO A 10 13.69 4.94 16.20
C PRO A 10 13.91 3.63 15.44
N PRO A 11 12.83 2.98 14.96
CA PRO A 11 12.94 1.74 14.21
C PRO A 11 13.87 1.94 13.02
N ALA A 12 14.69 0.94 12.73
CA ALA A 12 15.59 0.98 11.59
C ALA A 12 14.76 1.17 10.31
N ILE A 13 15.26 1.99 9.38
CA ILE A 13 14.62 2.24 8.08
C ILE A 13 14.28 0.97 7.30
N THR A 14 14.90 -0.18 7.60
CA THR A 14 14.57 -1.47 6.97
C THR A 14 13.23 -2.05 7.43
N GLU A 15 12.81 -1.80 8.67
CA GLU A 15 11.53 -2.30 9.21
C GLU A 15 10.33 -1.64 8.52
N SER A 16 10.51 -0.44 7.95
CA SER A 16 9.44 0.26 7.23
C SER A 16 9.14 -0.29 5.82
N TRP A 17 9.96 -1.21 5.30
CA TRP A 17 9.81 -1.78 3.95
C TRP A 17 9.38 -3.25 3.93
N ASP A 18 9.29 -3.91 5.09
CA ASP A 18 9.04 -5.36 5.20
C ASP A 18 7.70 -5.78 4.55
N TRP A 19 6.70 -4.91 4.61
CA TRP A 19 5.41 -5.14 3.98
C TRP A 19 5.49 -5.37 2.46
N GLN A 20 6.48 -4.80 1.77
CA GLN A 20 6.64 -5.00 0.33
C GLN A 20 7.01 -6.45 0.01
N LEU A 21 7.65 -7.15 0.94
CA LEU A 21 8.01 -8.56 0.78
C LEU A 21 6.77 -9.46 0.74
N GLN A 22 5.65 -9.02 1.34
CA GLN A 22 4.38 -9.73 1.38
C GLN A 22 3.45 -9.37 0.20
N ALA A 23 3.90 -8.53 -0.74
CA ALA A 23 3.07 -8.06 -1.83
C ALA A 23 2.85 -9.15 -2.90
N ALA A 24 1.58 -9.46 -3.18
CA ALA A 24 1.22 -10.44 -4.22
C ALA A 24 1.64 -10.04 -5.65
N CYS A 25 1.90 -8.74 -5.88
CA CYS A 25 2.38 -8.26 -7.18
C CYS A 25 3.88 -8.51 -7.40
N ARG A 26 4.63 -8.99 -6.40
CA ARG A 26 6.07 -9.22 -6.50
C ARG A 26 6.45 -10.26 -7.55
N ASP A 27 5.64 -11.30 -7.69
CA ASP A 27 5.86 -12.40 -8.64
C ASP A 27 5.22 -12.14 -10.01
N ALA A 28 4.53 -11.00 -10.17
CA ALA A 28 3.89 -10.60 -11.41
C ALA A 28 4.79 -9.67 -12.23
N ASP A 29 4.54 -9.62 -13.54
CA ASP A 29 5.29 -8.74 -14.44
C ASP A 29 5.03 -7.26 -14.11
N ALA A 30 6.10 -6.50 -13.91
CA ALA A 30 6.05 -5.06 -13.66
C ALA A 30 5.32 -4.31 -14.78
N ALA A 31 5.42 -4.80 -16.02
CA ALA A 31 4.70 -4.25 -17.17
C ALA A 31 3.18 -4.47 -17.10
N THR A 32 2.64 -5.14 -16.07
CA THR A 32 1.19 -5.18 -15.80
C THR A 32 0.72 -3.97 -15.00
N PHE A 33 1.62 -3.40 -14.19
CA PHE A 33 1.30 -2.31 -13.26
C PHE A 33 1.78 -0.96 -13.78
N PHE A 34 2.87 -0.94 -14.55
CA PHE A 34 3.52 0.26 -15.04
C PHE A 34 3.58 0.22 -16.57
N HIS A 35 3.13 1.30 -17.20
CA HIS A 35 3.02 1.37 -18.66
C HIS A 35 3.55 2.69 -19.18
N PRO A 36 3.99 2.71 -20.46
CA PRO A 36 4.38 3.95 -21.11
C PRO A 36 3.17 4.87 -21.27
N GLU A 37 3.43 6.17 -21.25
CA GLU A 37 2.41 7.24 -21.21
C GLU A 37 1.52 7.29 -22.47
N ASN A 38 1.92 6.62 -23.55
CA ASN A 38 1.23 6.63 -24.84
C ASN A 38 0.17 5.54 -25.02
N GLU A 39 0.02 4.60 -24.06
CA GLU A 39 -0.95 3.51 -24.18
C GLU A 39 -2.40 3.97 -23.93
N ARG A 40 -3.29 3.63 -24.85
CA ARG A 40 -4.68 4.11 -24.88
C ARG A 40 -5.65 3.00 -25.29
N GLY A 41 -6.94 3.25 -25.05
CA GLY A 41 -8.01 2.38 -25.51
C GLY A 41 -8.15 1.08 -24.69
N GLU A 42 -8.49 0.00 -25.39
CA GLU A 42 -8.83 -1.29 -24.80
C GLU A 42 -7.62 -1.93 -24.08
N ALA A 43 -6.43 -1.87 -24.68
CA ALA A 43 -5.19 -2.38 -24.09
C ALA A 43 -4.93 -1.80 -22.68
N ARG A 44 -5.08 -0.47 -22.54
CA ARG A 44 -4.98 0.20 -21.23
C ARG A 44 -6.02 -0.33 -20.26
N THR A 45 -7.26 -0.47 -20.70
CA THR A 45 -8.37 -0.92 -19.85
C THR A 45 -8.15 -2.33 -19.36
N ASP A 46 -7.68 -3.22 -20.24
CA ASP A 46 -7.51 -4.63 -19.92
C ASP A 46 -6.37 -4.89 -18.96
N ARG A 47 -5.22 -4.23 -19.13
CA ARG A 47 -4.17 -4.36 -18.11
C ARG A 47 -4.58 -3.70 -16.79
N VAL A 48 -5.34 -2.60 -16.83
CA VAL A 48 -5.81 -1.98 -15.57
C VAL A 48 -6.71 -2.96 -14.82
N ARG A 49 -7.59 -3.68 -15.53
CA ARG A 49 -8.38 -4.77 -14.95
C ARG A 49 -7.49 -5.90 -14.45
N ALA A 50 -6.48 -6.32 -15.21
CA ALA A 50 -5.58 -7.39 -14.84
C ALA A 50 -4.80 -7.07 -13.56
N ALA A 51 -4.17 -5.90 -13.48
CA ALA A 51 -3.48 -5.43 -12.29
C ALA A 51 -4.41 -5.31 -11.08
N LYS A 52 -5.62 -4.75 -11.27
CA LYS A 52 -6.61 -4.65 -10.18
C LYS A 52 -7.00 -6.01 -9.62
N ARG A 53 -7.13 -7.05 -10.46
CA ARG A 53 -7.39 -8.43 -9.99
C ARG A 53 -6.28 -8.92 -9.06
N ILE A 54 -5.01 -8.67 -9.39
CA ILE A 54 -3.87 -9.05 -8.54
C ILE A 54 -3.89 -8.25 -7.24
N CYS A 55 -4.15 -6.93 -7.32
CA CYS A 55 -4.22 -6.10 -6.13
C CYS A 55 -5.30 -6.55 -5.16
N GLN A 56 -6.46 -7.01 -5.64
CA GLN A 56 -7.60 -7.41 -4.79
C GLN A 56 -7.30 -8.57 -3.84
N SER A 57 -6.37 -9.46 -4.19
CA SER A 57 -5.93 -10.56 -3.32
C SER A 57 -4.69 -10.23 -2.49
N CYS A 58 -4.14 -9.01 -2.61
CA CYS A 58 -2.89 -8.63 -1.97
C CYS A 58 -3.09 -8.32 -0.47
N PRO A 59 -2.35 -8.97 0.46
CA PRO A 59 -2.52 -8.76 1.90
C PRO A 59 -2.10 -7.35 2.35
N VAL A 60 -1.22 -6.70 1.58
CA VAL A 60 -0.69 -5.36 1.88
C VAL A 60 -1.32 -4.25 1.04
N LEU A 61 -2.49 -4.49 0.44
CA LEU A 61 -3.23 -3.52 -0.40
C LEU A 61 -3.32 -2.15 0.28
N THR A 62 -3.69 -2.14 1.56
CA THR A 62 -3.82 -0.92 2.35
C THR A 62 -2.51 -0.18 2.51
N GLN A 63 -1.44 -0.87 2.89
CA GLN A 63 -0.14 -0.25 3.14
C GLN A 63 0.45 0.28 1.83
N CYS A 64 0.27 -0.46 0.72
CA CYS A 64 0.63 -0.05 -0.63
C CYS A 64 -0.09 1.22 -1.07
N LEU A 65 -1.42 1.31 -0.86
CA LEU A 65 -2.17 2.51 -1.23
C LEU A 65 -1.71 3.73 -0.43
N ARG A 66 -1.53 3.57 0.89
CA ARG A 66 -1.03 4.64 1.76
C ARG A 66 0.32 5.15 1.28
N HIS A 67 1.28 4.26 1.04
CA HIS A 67 2.60 4.62 0.57
C HIS A 67 2.54 5.42 -0.74
N ALA A 68 1.75 4.96 -1.71
CA ALA A 68 1.61 5.65 -3.00
C ALA A 68 1.00 7.05 -2.88
N LEU A 69 0.09 7.25 -1.93
CA LEU A 69 -0.51 8.57 -1.66
C LEU A 69 0.47 9.50 -0.95
N GLU A 70 1.21 9.00 0.04
CA GLU A 70 2.23 9.76 0.79
C GLU A 70 3.41 10.17 -0.11
N ALA A 71 3.88 9.26 -0.96
CA ALA A 71 4.97 9.51 -1.91
C ALA A 71 4.52 10.35 -3.12
N GLY A 72 3.21 10.46 -3.38
CA GLY A 72 2.68 11.16 -4.55
C GLY A 72 2.97 10.43 -5.87
N GLU A 73 2.89 9.10 -5.86
CA GLU A 73 3.23 8.26 -7.00
C GLU A 73 2.38 8.59 -8.24
N ARG A 74 3.04 9.09 -9.28
CA ARG A 74 2.40 9.65 -10.48
C ARG A 74 1.97 8.62 -11.50
N HIS A 75 2.57 7.44 -11.51
CA HIS A 75 2.31 6.43 -12.53
C HIS A 75 1.95 5.08 -11.93
N GLY A 76 1.34 4.24 -12.75
CA GLY A 76 1.04 2.86 -12.42
C GLY A 76 -0.12 2.64 -11.44
N ILE A 77 -0.31 1.37 -11.08
CA ILE A 77 -1.43 0.89 -10.26
C ILE A 77 -0.91 0.52 -8.88
N TRP A 78 -1.48 1.16 -7.86
CA TRP A 78 -1.03 1.04 -6.47
C TRP A 78 -2.24 0.80 -5.58
N GLY A 79 -2.17 -0.23 -4.73
CA GLY A 79 -3.25 -0.58 -3.81
C GLY A 79 -4.62 -0.75 -4.47
N GLY A 80 -4.66 -1.24 -5.71
CA GLY A 80 -5.90 -1.39 -6.48
C GLY A 80 -6.42 -0.12 -7.16
N MET A 81 -5.71 1.00 -7.07
CA MET A 81 -6.08 2.28 -7.70
C MET A 81 -5.14 2.62 -8.86
N SER A 82 -5.72 3.00 -9.99
CA SER A 82 -4.99 3.61 -11.10
C SER A 82 -4.59 5.06 -10.79
N GLU A 83 -3.64 5.60 -11.54
CA GLU A 83 -3.24 7.01 -11.48
C GLU A 83 -4.45 7.97 -11.51
N GLU A 84 -5.38 7.76 -12.44
CA GLU A 84 -6.56 8.61 -12.61
C GLU A 84 -7.41 8.64 -11.34
N GLU A 85 -7.64 7.45 -10.75
CA GLU A 85 -8.44 7.30 -9.53
C GLU A 85 -7.75 7.96 -8.33
N ARG A 86 -6.43 7.82 -8.21
CA ARG A 86 -5.65 8.50 -7.16
C ARG A 86 -5.71 10.02 -7.33
N ARG A 87 -5.61 10.53 -8.56
CA ARG A 87 -5.71 11.96 -8.85
C ARG A 87 -7.09 12.53 -8.50
N ILE A 88 -8.16 11.79 -8.80
CA ILE A 88 -9.52 12.17 -8.43
C ILE A 88 -9.67 12.19 -6.90
N LEU A 89 -9.12 11.20 -6.20
CA LEU A 89 -9.14 11.13 -4.73
C LEU A 89 -8.44 12.33 -4.10
N LEU A 90 -7.22 12.65 -4.54
CA LEU A 90 -6.44 13.79 -4.03
C LEU A 90 -7.14 15.13 -4.31
N ARG A 91 -7.73 15.32 -5.49
CA ARG A 91 -8.53 16.52 -5.83
C ARG A 91 -9.77 16.68 -4.95
N ARG A 92 -10.40 15.57 -4.52
CA ARG A 92 -11.52 15.62 -3.58
C ARG A 92 -11.05 15.99 -2.19
N ALA A 93 -9.94 15.40 -1.73
CA ALA A 93 -9.35 15.69 -0.42
C ALA A 93 -8.91 17.16 -0.31
N SER A 94 -8.33 17.74 -1.35
CA SER A 94 -7.88 19.14 -1.34
C SER A 94 -9.03 20.16 -1.24
N ARG A 95 -10.27 19.78 -1.61
CA ARG A 95 -11.44 20.65 -1.52
C ARG A 95 -12.07 20.69 -0.13
N SER A 96 -11.71 19.78 0.77
CA SER A 96 -12.21 19.72 2.15
C SER A 96 -11.04 19.44 3.13
N PRO A 97 -10.29 20.48 3.53
CA PRO A 97 -9.10 20.34 4.39
C PRO A 97 -9.41 19.81 5.79
N HIS A 98 -10.64 20.01 6.29
CA HIS A 98 -11.07 19.52 7.60
C HIS A 98 -11.56 18.06 7.58
N SER A 99 -11.60 17.44 6.40
CA SER A 99 -11.96 16.04 6.25
C SER A 99 -10.75 15.14 6.17
N LEU A 100 -9.50 15.65 6.29
CA LEU A 100 -8.18 15.00 6.07
C LEU A 100 -7.84 13.80 7.01
N GLU A 101 -8.81 13.33 7.79
CA GLU A 101 -8.98 11.95 8.28
C GLU A 101 -9.70 10.94 7.33
N PRO A 102 -9.80 11.05 5.97
CA PRO A 102 -10.65 10.19 5.16
C PRO A 102 -9.85 9.10 4.43
N TRP A 103 -8.52 9.21 4.31
CA TRP A 103 -7.70 8.16 3.71
C TRP A 103 -7.53 7.02 4.70
N GLN A 104 -7.40 7.26 6.01
CA GLN A 104 -7.48 6.20 7.05
C GLN A 104 -8.77 5.35 6.98
N MET A 105 -9.89 5.92 6.52
CA MET A 105 -11.14 5.17 6.32
C MET A 105 -11.14 4.34 5.01
N ALA A 106 -10.60 4.87 3.92
CA ALA A 106 -10.50 4.12 2.65
C ALA A 106 -9.51 2.95 2.71
N VAL A 107 -8.51 3.04 3.61
CA VAL A 107 -7.56 1.96 3.88
C VAL A 107 -7.83 1.17 5.18
N SER A 108 -8.88 1.48 5.95
CA SER A 108 -9.23 0.69 7.14
C SER A 108 -9.66 -0.73 6.73
N PRO A 109 -8.90 -1.78 7.08
CA PRO A 109 -9.43 -3.12 6.98
C PRO A 109 -10.49 -3.21 8.08
N ARG A 110 -11.76 -3.11 7.72
CA ARG A 110 -12.83 -3.42 8.67
C ARG A 110 -12.70 -4.92 8.99
N SER A 111 -11.96 -5.21 10.06
CA SER A 111 -11.69 -6.52 10.67
C SER A 111 -10.75 -7.47 9.91
N ALA A 112 -9.49 -7.08 9.67
CA ALA A 112 -8.42 -8.08 9.72
C ALA A 112 -8.05 -8.29 11.19
N ARG A 113 -8.78 -9.18 11.86
CA ARG A 113 -8.37 -9.72 13.16
C ARG A 113 -7.06 -10.46 12.88
N VAL A 114 -5.92 -9.81 13.09
CA VAL A 114 -4.62 -10.47 13.07
C VAL A 114 -4.63 -11.43 14.25
N SER A 115 -4.90 -12.69 13.97
CA SER A 115 -4.64 -13.75 14.93
C SER A 115 -3.13 -13.89 15.02
N ALA A 116 -2.52 -13.08 15.89
CA ALA A 116 -1.17 -13.34 16.36
C ALA A 116 -1.16 -14.76 16.93
N THR A 117 -0.49 -15.67 16.23
CA THR A 117 -0.22 -17.01 16.75
C THR A 117 0.99 -16.87 17.69
N PRO A 118 0.86 -17.13 19.00
CA PRO A 118 2.02 -17.22 19.85
C PRO A 118 2.60 -18.63 19.73
N GLY A 119 3.89 -18.74 19.43
CA GLY A 119 4.66 -19.94 19.74
C GLY A 119 5.31 -20.61 18.55
N GLN A 120 6.56 -20.24 18.29
CA GLN A 120 7.59 -21.26 18.06
C GLN A 120 8.79 -20.92 18.95
N SER A 121 8.86 -21.64 20.06
CA SER A 121 10.05 -21.79 20.90
C SER A 121 11.13 -22.48 20.06
N VAL A 122 12.23 -21.79 19.82
CA VAL A 122 13.50 -22.43 19.48
C VAL A 122 14.15 -22.87 20.79
N SER A 123 14.31 -24.18 20.97
CA SER A 123 15.17 -24.78 21.99
C SER A 123 16.29 -25.53 21.29
N ALA A 124 17.45 -25.49 21.96
CA ALA A 124 18.81 -25.88 21.56
C ALA A 124 18.97 -27.22 20.84
#